data_AF-A0A9E4F8Z6-F1
#
_entry.id   AF-A0A9E4F8Z6-F1
#
_cell.length_a   1.000
_cell.length_b   1.000
_cell.length_c   1.000
_cell.angle_alpha   90.00
_cell.angle_beta   90.00
_cell.angle_gamma   90.00
#
_symmetry.space_group_name_H-M   'P 1'
#
loop_
_entity.id
_entity.type
_entity.pdbx_description
1 polymer ?
#
loop_
_entity_poly.entity_id
_entity_poly.type
_entity_poly.pdbx_seq_one_letter_code
_entity_poly.pdbx_strand_id
1 'polypeptide(L)' 'MLELRACPRCEGDLHTNRDMYGSYKQCIQCGYMHDIPNKDLILRSLNLADFNKKKTTKKVA' A
#
# COMPACT_ATOMS: atom_id res chain seq x y z
N MET A 1 4.03 6.16 -5.81
CA MET A 1 5.37 5.53 -5.71
C MET A 1 5.53 4.58 -6.88
N LEU A 2 6.70 4.57 -7.53
CA LEU A 2 7.02 3.67 -8.65
C LEU A 2 8.01 2.61 -8.18
N GLU A 3 7.71 1.35 -8.46
CA GLU A 3 8.55 0.19 -8.13
C GLU A 3 9.04 -0.44 -9.44
N LEU A 4 10.36 -0.45 -9.64
CA LEU A 4 10.96 -0.92 -10.88
C LEU A 4 11.04 -2.44 -10.91
N ARG A 5 10.71 -3.05 -12.06
CA ARG A 5 10.74 -4.51 -12.27
C ARG A 5 10.04 -5.35 -11.18
N ALA A 6 9.00 -4.79 -10.58
CA ALA A 6 8.29 -5.41 -9.46
C ALA A 6 7.04 -6.20 -9.89
N CYS A 7 6.63 -6.11 -11.16
CA CYS A 7 5.45 -6.81 -11.64
C CYS A 7 5.69 -8.33 -11.71
N PRO A 8 4.88 -9.16 -11.02
CA PRO A 8 5.06 -10.62 -11.01
C PRO A 8 4.65 -11.30 -12.32
N ARG A 9 3.99 -10.59 -13.25
CA ARG A 9 3.55 -11.16 -14.54
C ARG A 9 4.53 -10.93 -15.69
N CYS A 10 5.16 -9.76 -15.73
CA CYS A 10 5.96 -9.34 -16.88
C CYS A 10 7.30 -8.69 -16.50
N GLU A 11 7.65 -8.68 -15.22
CA GLU A 11 8.88 -8.04 -14.69
C GLU A 11 8.99 -6.54 -15.04
N GLY A 12 7.82 -5.91 -15.26
CA GLY A 12 7.67 -4.49 -15.51
C GLY A 12 7.54 -3.63 -14.26
N ASP A 13 7.33 -2.34 -14.48
CA ASP A 13 7.22 -1.37 -13.39
C ASP A 13 5.79 -1.30 -12.83
N LEU A 14 5.69 -1.27 -11.50
CA LEU A 14 4.44 -1.10 -10.76
C LEU A 14 4.31 0.34 -10.26
N HIS A 15 3.17 0.96 -10.55
CA HIS A 15 2.81 2.28 -10.05
C HIS A 15 1.71 2.17 -9.00
N THR A 16 1.89 2.82 -7.86
CA THR A 16 0.84 2.93 -6.84
C THR A 16 -0.11 4.07 -7.16
N ASN A 17 -1.40 3.76 -7.28
CA ASN A 17 -2.48 4.69 -7.54
C ASN A 17 -3.54 4.63 -6.41
N ARG A 18 -4.52 5.54 -6.44
CA ARG A 18 -5.61 5.62 -5.46
C ARG A 18 -6.94 5.96 -6.15
N ASP A 19 -7.99 5.23 -5.79
CA ASP A 19 -9.36 5.49 -6.22
C ASP A 19 -10.31 5.59 -5.02
N MET A 20 -11.62 5.54 -5.29
CA MET A 20 -12.66 5.58 -4.26
C MET A 20 -12.71 4.36 -3.33
N TYR A 21 -12.12 3.23 -3.73
CA TYR A 21 -12.07 1.99 -2.94
C TYR A 21 -10.79 1.87 -2.13
N GLY A 22 -9.70 2.51 -2.56
CA GLY A 22 -8.47 2.52 -1.79
C GLY A 22 -7.24 2.78 -2.65
N SER A 23 -6.09 2.36 -2.15
CA SER A 23 -4.85 2.39 -2.91
C SER A 23 -4.61 1.03 -3.54
N TYR A 24 -4.09 1.02 -4.76
CA TYR A 24 -3.74 -0.18 -5.49
C TYR A 24 -2.43 0.03 -6.25
N LYS A 25 -1.77 -1.06 -6.63
CA LYS A 25 -0.65 -1.07 -7.55
C LYS A 25 -1.14 -1.51 -8.92
N GLN A 26 -0.67 -0.85 -9.96
CA GLN A 26 -0.92 -1.23 -11.34
C GLN A 26 0.39 -1.29 -12.13
N CYS A 27 0.57 -2.33 -12.93
CA CYS A 27 1.69 -2.42 -13.85
C CYS A 27 1.44 -1.55 -15.08
N ILE A 28 2.40 -0.68 -15.39
CA ILE A 28 2.29 0.24 -16.53
C ILE A 28 2.36 -0.53 -17.87
N GLN A 29 3.08 -1.65 -17.91
CA GLN A 29 3.32 -2.41 -19.14
C GLN A 29 2.23 -3.44 -19.47
N CYS A 30 1.78 -4.22 -18.49
CA CYS A 30 0.82 -5.32 -18.73
C CYS A 30 -0.54 -5.14 -18.06
N GLY A 31 -0.73 -4.06 -17.28
CA GLY A 31 -1.99 -3.78 -16.60
C GLY A 31 -2.30 -4.67 -15.38
N TYR A 32 -1.36 -5.46 -14.87
CA TYR A 32 -1.55 -6.22 -13.63
C TYR A 32 -1.94 -5.29 -12.47
N MET A 33 -3.04 -5.59 -11.77
CA MET A 33 -3.53 -4.81 -10.63
C MET A 33 -3.45 -5.61 -9.34
N HIS A 34 -3.09 -4.94 -8.25
CA HIS A 34 -3.04 -5.51 -6.91
C HIS A 34 -3.46 -4.49 -5.86
N ASP A 35 -4.52 -4.78 -5.11
CA ASP A 35 -5.03 -3.89 -4.07
C ASP A 35 -4.07 -3.82 -2.88
N ILE A 36 -3.86 -2.60 -2.37
CA ILE A 36 -3.07 -2.37 -1.16
C ILE A 36 -4.04 -2.28 0.02
N PRO A 37 -4.07 -3.27 0.92
CA PRO A 37 -4.98 -3.25 2.05
C PRO A 37 -4.72 -2.04 2.95
N ASN A 38 -5.77 -1.25 3.19
CA ASN A 38 -5.70 -0.17 4.18
C ASN A 38 -5.76 -0.78 5.58
N LYS A 39 -4.61 -0.75 6.26
CA LYS A 39 -4.49 -1.28 7.63
C LYS A 39 -5.50 -0.66 8.58
N ASP A 40 -5.83 0.62 8.44
CA ASP A 40 -6.78 1.28 9.33
C ASP A 40 -8.21 0.72 9.15
N LEU A 41 -8.61 0.39 7.92
CA LEU A 41 -9.91 -0.23 7.66
C LEU A 41 -9.97 -1.66 8.20
N ILE A 42 -8.89 -2.42 8.01
CA ILE A 42 -8.79 -3.79 8.51
C ILE A 42 -8.77 -3.81 10.05
N LEU A 43 -8.02 -2.93 10.69
CA LEU A 43 -7.97 -2.85 12.15
C LEU A 43 -9.32 -2.45 12.73
N ARG A 44 -10.07 -1.56 12.06
CA ARG A 44 -11.44 -1.20 12.44
C ARG A 44 -12.40 -2.37 12.29
N SER A 45 -12.39 -3.09 11.17
CA SER A 45 -13.31 -4.22 10.94
C SER A 45 -13.02 -5.38 11.89
N LEU A 46 -11.76 -5.57 12.29
CA LEU A 46 -11.35 -6.60 13.25
C LEU A 46 -11.42 -6.15 14.72
N ASN A 47 -11.82 -4.91 15.02
CA ASN A 47 -11.78 -4.31 16.37
C ASN A 47 -10.41 -4.40 17.07
N LEU A 48 -9.31 -4.41 16.30
CA LEU A 48 -7.93 -4.52 16.77
C LEU A 48 -7.27 -3.14 16.94
N ALA A 49 -7.95 -2.21 17.62
CA ALA A 49 -7.57 -0.78 17.65
C ALA A 49 -6.24 -0.44 18.35
N ASP A 50 -5.43 -1.43 18.78
CA ASP A 50 -4.35 -1.23 19.75
C ASP A 50 -2.91 -1.26 19.19
N PHE A 51 -2.68 -1.33 17.88
CA PHE A 51 -1.31 -1.52 17.36
C PHE A 51 -0.44 -0.26 17.23
N ASN A 52 -0.95 0.97 17.42
CA ASN A 52 -0.20 2.18 17.08
C ASN A 52 0.08 3.16 18.25
N LYS A 53 0.41 2.65 19.44
CA LYS A 53 0.99 3.45 20.55
C LYS A 53 2.53 3.57 20.51
N LYS A 54 3.22 3.04 19.49
CA LYS A 54 4.70 3.05 19.42
C LYS A 54 5.26 3.42 18.04
N LYS A 55 4.99 4.64 17.57
CA LYS A 55 5.99 5.41 16.81
C LYS A 55 6.21 6.75 17.50
N THR A 56 6.87 6.62 18.64
CA THR A 56 7.76 7.61 19.27
C THR A 56 8.14 8.77 18.35
N THR A 57 7.70 9.97 18.75
CA THR A 57 8.61 11.07 19.04
C THR A 57 10.10 10.71 18.91
N LYS A 58 10.72 11.14 17.81
CA LYS A 58 12.09 11.68 17.86
C LYS A 58 12.11 12.94 16.98
N LYS A 59 11.78 14.06 17.62
CA LYS A 59 12.46 15.33 17.36
C LYS A 59 13.95 15.04 17.49
N VAL A 60 14.72 15.28 16.43
CA VAL A 60 16.15 15.57 16.57
C VAL A 60 16.30 17.04 16.21
N ALA A 61 16.95 17.73 17.14
CA ALA A 61 17.19 19.16 17.19
C ALA A 61 17.99 19.68 16.00
#